data_AF-A0A0Q7EL66-F1
#
_entry.id   AF-A0A0Q7EL66-F1
#
_cell.length_a   1.000
_cell.length_b   1.000
_cell.length_c   1.000
_cell.angle_alpha   90.00
_cell.angle_beta   90.00
_cell.angle_gamma   90.00
#
_symmetry.space_group_name_H-M   'P 1'
#
loop_
_entity.id
_entity.type
_entity.pdbx_description
1 polymer ?
#
loop_
_entity_poly.entity_id
_entity_poly.type
_entity_poly.pdbx_seq_one_letter_code
_entity_poly.pdbx_strand_id
1 'polypeptide(L)' 'MQHAHFEKPHSAKPIAVDIDGEPKGVLVAHDAGFRFLAVKLDAFGVDGQVFASIEAAEAAVRDALRPEA' A
#
# COMPACT_ATOMS: atom_id res chain seq x y z
N MET A 1 -36.14 12.63 -0.58
CA MET A 1 -34.70 12.44 -0.32
C MET A 1 -34.19 11.43 -1.32
N GLN A 2 -33.58 11.88 -2.43
CA GLN A 2 -33.01 10.98 -3.43
C GLN A 2 -31.66 10.52 -2.88
N HIS A 3 -31.51 9.24 -2.59
CA HIS A 3 -30.21 8.70 -2.18
C HIS A 3 -29.28 8.81 -3.39
N ALA A 4 -28.29 9.70 -3.30
CA ALA A 4 -27.22 9.74 -4.29
C ALA A 4 -26.52 8.38 -4.25
N HIS A 5 -26.70 7.59 -5.31
CA HIS A 5 -25.93 6.39 -5.52
C HIS A 5 -24.51 6.83 -5.90
N PHE A 6 -23.68 7.08 -4.89
CA PHE A 6 -22.24 7.19 -5.10
C PHE A 6 -21.77 5.83 -5.58
N GLU A 7 -21.46 5.75 -6.87
CA GLU A 7 -20.73 4.63 -7.44
C GLU A 7 -19.47 4.46 -6.59
N LYS A 8 -19.39 3.35 -5.84
CA LYS A 8 -18.15 2.98 -5.17
C LYS A 8 -17.12 2.82 -6.29
N PRO A 9 -16.01 3.59 -6.30
CA PRO A 9 -14.92 3.28 -7.20
C PRO A 9 -14.59 1.82 -6.98
N HIS A 10 -14.53 1.02 -8.05
CA HIS A 10 -14.27 -0.42 -8.00
C HIS A 10 -13.28 -0.72 -6.88
N SER A 11 -13.79 -1.21 -5.75
CA SER A 11 -12.99 -1.40 -4.55
C SER A 11 -12.19 -2.67 -4.77
N ALA A 12 -11.08 -2.56 -5.50
CA ALA A 12 -10.08 -3.60 -5.51
C ALA A 12 -9.75 -3.88 -4.04
N LYS A 13 -9.92 -5.14 -3.63
CA LYS A 13 -9.60 -5.54 -2.26
C LYS A 13 -8.17 -5.11 -1.96
N PRO A 14 -7.88 -4.56 -0.75
CA PRO A 14 -6.52 -4.26 -0.38
C PRO A 14 -5.62 -5.49 -0.56
N ILE A 15 -4.42 -5.27 -1.09
CA ILE A 15 -3.44 -6.33 -1.36
C ILE A 15 -2.43 -6.30 -0.22
N ALA A 16 -2.24 -7.42 0.47
CA ALA A 16 -1.25 -7.52 1.53
C ALA A 16 0.17 -7.43 0.95
N VAL A 17 1.05 -6.71 1.64
CA VAL A 17 2.48 -6.66 1.35
C VAL A 17 3.22 -7.34 2.49
N ASP A 18 3.71 -8.54 2.21
CA ASP A 18 4.45 -9.38 3.14
C ASP A 18 5.93 -9.38 2.75
N ILE A 19 6.80 -9.00 3.69
CA ILE A 19 8.25 -9.08 3.52
C ILE A 19 8.78 -10.15 4.47
N ASP A 20 9.46 -11.14 3.90
CA ASP A 20 10.05 -12.27 4.63
C ASP A 20 9.04 -13.02 5.52
N GLY A 21 7.78 -13.09 5.08
CA GLY A 21 6.68 -13.74 5.78
C GLY A 21 5.98 -12.87 6.83
N GLU A 22 6.39 -11.61 6.98
CA GLU A 22 5.75 -10.66 7.89
C GLU A 22 4.91 -9.61 7.15
N PRO A 23 3.66 -9.36 7.55
CA PRO A 23 2.84 -8.31 6.97
C PRO A 23 3.36 -6.94 7.38
N LYS A 24 3.80 -6.16 6.40
CA LYS A 24 4.34 -4.80 6.60
C LYS A 24 3.31 -3.72 6.27
N GLY A 25 2.38 -4.01 5.37
CA GLY A 25 1.29 -3.09 5.04
C GLY A 25 0.32 -3.65 4.01
N VAL A 26 -0.51 -2.76 3.48
CA VAL A 26 -1.44 -3.07 2.39
C VAL A 26 -1.34 -2.04 1.28
N LEU A 27 -1.62 -2.48 0.05
CA LEU A 27 -1.81 -1.61 -1.10
C LEU A 27 -3.29 -1.42 -1.35
N VAL A 28 -3.70 -0.15 -1.47
CA VAL A 28 -5.06 0.23 -1.85
C VAL A 28 -5.04 0.90 -3.22
N ALA A 29 -6.07 0.67 -4.02
CA ALA A 29 -6.21 1.33 -5.31
C ALA A 29 -6.18 2.86 -5.15
N HIS A 30 -5.42 3.52 -6.02
CA HIS A 30 -5.26 4.96 -6.08
C HIS A 30 -5.31 5.40 -7.55
N ASP A 31 -5.69 6.64 -7.84
CA ASP A 31 -5.89 7.13 -9.22
C ASP A 31 -4.67 6.95 -10.13
N ALA A 32 -3.47 6.92 -9.54
CA ALA A 32 -2.19 6.77 -10.23
C ALA A 32 -1.49 5.41 -9.97
N GLY A 33 -2.22 4.41 -9.44
CA GLY A 33 -1.69 3.08 -9.14
C GLY A 33 -2.14 2.57 -7.77
N PHE A 34 -1.19 2.39 -6.87
CA PHE A 34 -1.42 1.79 -5.56
C PHE A 34 -0.80 2.64 -4.45
N ARG A 35 -1.61 3.02 -3.46
CA ARG A 35 -1.12 3.68 -2.25
C ARG A 35 -0.77 2.64 -1.21
N PHE A 36 0.44 2.71 -0.66
CA PHE A 36 0.85 1.86 0.45
C PHE A 36 0.35 2.43 1.79
N LEU A 37 -0.17 1.56 2.65
CA LEU A 37 -0.58 1.86 4.02
C LEU A 37 0.16 0.91 4.95
N ALA A 38 1.07 1.45 5.77
CA ALA A 38 1.88 0.68 6.69
C ALA A 38 1.04 0.19 7.89
N VAL A 39 1.31 -1.04 8.33
CA VAL A 39 0.70 -1.62 9.55
C VAL A 39 1.73 -1.97 10.62
N LYS A 40 3.03 -1.82 10.30
CA LYS A 40 4.17 -2.03 11.19
C LYS A 40 5.07 -0.80 11.18
N LEU A 41 5.62 -0.44 12.34
CA LEU A 41 6.41 0.78 12.55
C LEU A 41 7.66 0.84 11.66
N ASP A 42 8.31 -0.28 11.41
CA ASP A 42 9.50 -0.38 10.55
C ASP A 42 9.21 -0.07 9.07
N ALA A 43 7.94 -0.19 8.64
CA ALA A 43 7.50 0.17 7.30
C ALA A 43 6.95 1.61 7.18
N PHE A 44 6.98 2.41 8.24
CA PHE A 44 6.40 3.78 8.21
C PHE A 44 7.17 4.73 7.30
N GLY A 45 8.46 4.46 7.01
CA GLY A 45 9.26 5.29 6.11
C GLY A 45 8.69 5.39 4.69
N VAL A 46 7.84 4.42 4.30
CA VAL A 46 7.18 4.37 2.99
C VAL A 46 5.66 4.53 3.07
N ASP A 47 5.11 4.83 4.26
CA ASP A 47 3.67 5.01 4.43
C ASP A 47 3.12 6.13 3.55
N GLY A 48 1.96 5.88 2.94
CA GLY A 48 1.25 6.83 2.11
C GLY A 48 1.83 7.07 0.72
N GLN A 49 2.99 6.50 0.39
CA GLN A 49 3.58 6.59 -0.95
C GLN A 49 2.71 5.88 -1.99
N VAL A 50 2.73 6.38 -3.22
CA VAL A 50 1.97 5.82 -4.35
C VAL A 50 2.94 5.19 -5.34
N PHE A 51 2.64 3.97 -5.73
CA PHE A 51 3.47 3.16 -6.63
C PHE A 51 2.67 2.79 -7.88
N ALA A 52 3.36 2.73 -9.03
CA ALA A 52 2.74 2.33 -10.29
C ALA A 52 2.38 0.84 -10.34
N SER A 53 3.04 0.00 -9.54
CA SER A 53 2.81 -1.44 -9.47
C SER A 53 3.05 -1.99 -8.06
N ILE A 54 2.59 -3.23 -7.83
CA ILE A 54 2.78 -3.94 -6.56
C ILE A 54 4.27 -4.21 -6.32
N GLU A 55 5.00 -4.62 -7.36
CA GLU A 55 6.42 -4.95 -7.30
C GLU A 55 7.27 -3.71 -6.92
N ALA A 56 6.88 -2.53 -7.40
CA ALA A 56 7.55 -1.27 -7.04
C ALA A 56 7.35 -0.93 -5.55
N ALA A 57 6.16 -1.18 -5.01
CA ALA A 57 5.88 -0.99 -3.60
C ALA A 57 6.67 -1.98 -2.73
N GLU A 58 6.67 -3.27 -3.08
CA GLU A 58 7.42 -4.30 -2.37
C GLU A 58 8.93 -4.00 -2.33
N ALA A 59 9.48 -3.55 -3.46
CA ALA A 59 10.89 -3.16 -3.53
C ALA A 59 11.21 -1.96 -2.61
N ALA A 60 10.34 -0.95 -2.59
CA ALA A 60 10.51 0.22 -1.73
C ALA A 60 10.39 -0.13 -0.23
N VAL A 61 9.42 -0.97 0.15
CA VAL A 61 9.29 -1.47 1.52
C VAL A 61 10.53 -2.26 1.92
N ARG A 62 11.03 -3.14 1.05
CA ARG A 62 12.24 -3.94 1.33
C ARG A 62 13.48 -3.06 1.50
N ASP A 63 13.62 -2.00 0.72
CA ASP A 63 14.75 -1.08 0.84
C ASP A 63 14.66 -0.26 2.14
N ALA A 64 13.48 0.23 2.50
CA ALA A 64 13.25 0.96 3.75
C ALA A 64 13.51 0.13 5.01
N LEU A 65 13.41 -1.20 4.92
CA LEU A 65 13.70 -2.12 6.02
C LEU A 65 15.20 -2.46 6.16
N ARG A 66 16.04 -2.07 5.20
CA ARG A 66 17.49 -2.28 5.33
C ARG A 66 18.04 -1.30 6.38
N PRO A 67 18.75 -1.80 7.40
CA PRO A 67 19.43 -0.90 8.33
C PRO A 67 20.48 -0.09 7.57
N GLU A 68 20.52 1.23 7.82
CA GLU A 68 21.67 2.04 7.39
C GLU A 68 22.93 1.49 8.08
N ALA A 69 23.93 1.14 7.28
CA ALA A 69 25.19 0.53 7.73
C ALA A 69 26.14 1.53 8.39
#